data_AF-A0AAD7NKB3-F1
#
_entry.id   AF-A0AAD7NKB3-F1
#
_cell.length_a   1.000
_cell.length_b   1.000
_cell.length_c   1.000
_cell.angle_alpha   90.00
_cell.angle_beta   90.00
_cell.angle_gamma   90.00
#
_symmetry.space_group_name_H-M   'P 1'
#
loop_
_entity.id
_entity.type
_entity.pdbx_description
1 polymer ?
#
loop_
_entity_poly.entity_id
_entity_poly.type
_entity_poly.pdbx_seq_one_letter_code
_entity_poly.pdbx_strand_id
1 'polypeptide(L)'
;QEIMFAFNAQHDCIPCKCRTNTVPVRQERIITDCTELQINHTTEEQFILNMHGLHNAHLIREVLPRTLTAPVPYLPDRVSSH
;
A
#
# COMPACT_ATOMS: atom_id res chain seq x y z
N GLN A 1 -12.44 -22.67 -1.64
CA GLN A 1 -11.31 -21.86 -2.13
C GLN A 1 -10.28 -21.81 -1.02
N GLU A 2 -9.05 -22.23 -1.29
CA GLU A 2 -7.98 -22.30 -0.30
C GLU A 2 -7.16 -21.00 -0.34
N ILE A 3 -6.80 -20.45 0.82
CA ILE A 3 -5.99 -19.23 0.90
C ILE A 3 -4.53 -19.62 0.70
N MET A 4 -3.90 -19.12 -0.36
CA MET A 4 -2.49 -19.45 -0.69
C MET A 4 -1.49 -18.78 0.27
N PHE A 5 -1.62 -17.47 0.48
CA PHE A 5 -0.80 -16.68 1.40
C PHE A 5 -1.42 -15.31 1.67
N ALA A 6 -1.05 -14.67 2.79
CA ALA A 6 -1.43 -13.29 3.08
C ALA A 6 -0.55 -12.29 2.32
N PHE A 7 -1.07 -11.13 1.93
CA PHE A 7 -0.24 -10.07 1.35
C PHE A 7 -0.68 -8.72 1.91
N ASN A 8 0.21 -7.73 1.84
CA ASN A 8 -0.09 -6.38 2.30
C ASN A 8 -0.19 -5.46 1.08
N ALA A 9 -1.41 -5.02 0.77
CA ALA A 9 -1.69 -4.04 -0.25
C ALA A 9 -2.26 -2.77 0.40
N GLN A 10 -1.85 -1.61 -0.09
CA GLN A 10 -2.31 -0.31 0.36
C GLN A 10 -2.76 0.52 -0.85
N HIS A 11 -3.81 1.30 -0.70
CA HIS A 11 -4.28 2.18 -1.78
C HIS A 11 -3.26 3.29 -2.04
N ASP A 12 -2.94 3.52 -3.31
CA ASP A 12 -2.00 4.56 -3.70
C ASP A 12 -2.69 5.93 -3.71
N CYS A 13 -2.85 6.51 -2.53
CA CYS A 13 -3.72 7.65 -2.31
C CYS A 13 -3.26 8.92 -3.01
N ILE A 14 -1.95 9.08 -3.23
CA ILE A 14 -1.37 10.30 -3.80
C ILE A 14 -1.69 10.39 -5.31
N PRO A 15 -1.35 9.39 -6.15
CA PRO A 15 -1.71 9.41 -7.57
C PRO A 15 -3.22 9.40 -7.80
N CYS A 16 -3.96 8.67 -6.95
CA CYS A 16 -5.43 8.63 -7.01
C CYS A 16 -6.12 9.92 -6.53
N LYS A 17 -5.37 10.87 -5.96
CA LYS A 17 -5.91 12.15 -5.45
C LYS A 17 -7.02 11.96 -4.40
N CYS A 18 -6.84 10.98 -3.52
CA CYS A 18 -7.75 10.74 -2.40
C CYS A 18 -7.82 11.97 -1.49
N ARG A 19 -8.99 12.20 -0.89
CA ARG A 19 -9.24 13.39 -0.06
C ARG A 19 -9.30 13.02 1.40
N THR A 20 -8.79 13.89 2.26
CA THR A 20 -8.95 13.74 3.70
C THR A 20 -10.21 14.47 4.16
N ASN A 21 -11.02 13.81 4.98
CA ASN A 21 -12.12 14.44 5.71
C ASN A 21 -11.85 14.32 7.21
N THR A 22 -12.26 15.33 7.97
CA THR A 22 -12.29 15.25 9.43
C THR A 22 -13.55 14.51 9.86
N VAL A 23 -13.39 13.42 10.60
CA VAL A 23 -14.48 12.58 11.08
C VAL A 23 -14.43 12.46 12.60
N PRO A 24 -15.58 12.33 13.29
CA PRO A 24 -15.59 12.08 14.72
C PRO A 24 -15.07 10.67 15.01
N VAL A 25 -14.21 10.56 16.02
CA VAL A 25 -13.64 9.28 16.45
C VAL A 25 -14.73 8.47 17.13
N ARG A 26 -14.90 7.22 16.69
CA ARG A 26 -15.81 6.26 17.30
C ARG A 26 -15.04 5.26 18.15
N GLN A 27 -15.38 5.19 19.43
CA GLN A 27 -14.86 4.18 20.35
C GLN A 27 -15.97 3.19 20.68
N GLU A 28 -15.78 1.93 20.27
CA GLU A 28 -16.81 0.88 20.32
C GLU A 28 -18.13 1.30 19.61
N ARG A 29 -19.16 1.63 20.40
CA ARG A 29 -20.48 2.09 19.92
C ARG A 29 -20.75 3.58 20.21
N ILE A 30 -19.78 4.29 20.79
CA ILE A 30 -19.93 5.69 21.20
C ILE A 30 -19.15 6.59 20.23
N ILE A 31 -19.84 7.59 19.69
CA ILE A 31 -19.21 8.69 18.94
C ILE A 31 -18.68 9.67 19.98
N THR A 32 -17.40 10.04 19.85
CA THR A 32 -16.74 10.99 20.76
C THR A 32 -16.69 12.37 20.13
N ASP A 33 -16.43 13.39 20.96
CA ASP A 33 -16.18 14.76 20.47
C ASP A 33 -14.79 14.93 19.84
N CYS A 34 -13.91 13.94 20.02
CA CYS A 34 -12.61 13.90 19.36
C CYS A 34 -12.79 13.71 17.85
N THR A 35 -11.95 14.36 17.06
CA THR A 35 -11.95 14.19 15.59
C THR A 35 -10.59 13.74 15.09
N GLU A 36 -10.59 13.02 13.97
CA GLU A 36 -9.39 12.57 13.28
C GLU A 36 -9.48 12.81 11.77
N LEU A 37 -8.33 12.86 11.10
CA LEU A 37 -8.26 12.92 9.64
C LEU A 37 -8.39 11.50 9.08
N GLN A 38 -9.44 11.26 8.31
CA GLN A 38 -9.66 10.01 7.60
C GLN A 38 -9.46 10.21 6.09
N ILE A 39 -8.75 9.29 5.46
CA ILE A 39 -8.61 9.25 4.01
C ILE A 39 -9.90 8.69 3.39
N ASN A 40 -10.48 9.42 2.46
CA ASN A 40 -11.59 8.98 1.61
C ASN A 40 -11.02 8.57 0.26
N HIS A 41 -10.99 7.26 0.05
CA HIS A 41 -10.48 6.68 -1.19
C HIS A 41 -11.42 6.97 -2.36
N THR A 42 -10.83 7.26 -3.52
CA THR A 42 -11.54 7.25 -4.80
C THR A 42 -11.85 5.82 -5.24
N THR A 43 -12.67 5.66 -6.28
CA THR A 43 -12.95 4.35 -6.89
C THR A 43 -11.81 3.83 -7.77
N GLU A 44 -10.77 4.63 -8.01
CA GLU A 44 -9.58 4.22 -8.77
C GLU A 44 -8.84 3.06 -8.10
N GLU A 45 -8.59 1.99 -8.85
CA GLU A 45 -8.00 0.74 -8.37
C GLU A 45 -6.47 0.72 -8.54
N GLN A 46 -5.77 1.66 -7.90
CA GLN A 46 -4.31 1.69 -7.86
C GLN A 46 -3.82 1.37 -6.45
N PHE A 47 -2.97 0.37 -6.35
CA PHE A 47 -2.48 -0.14 -5.07
C PHE A 47 -0.97 -0.35 -5.11
N ILE A 48 -0.34 -0.10 -3.97
CA ILE A 48 1.05 -0.43 -3.71
C ILE A 48 1.08 -1.72 -2.90
N LEU A 49 1.86 -2.69 -3.37
CA LEU A 49 2.08 -3.94 -2.67
C LEU A 49 3.39 -3.88 -1.89
N ASN A 50 3.32 -4.11 -0.58
CA ASN A 50 4.52 -4.17 0.24
C ASN A 50 5.19 -5.55 0.11
N MET A 51 6.26 -5.59 -0.67
CA MET A 51 7.07 -6.80 -0.89
C MET A 51 7.96 -7.19 0.30
N HIS A 52 8.05 -6.36 1.33
CA HIS A 52 8.98 -6.53 2.45
C HIS A 52 8.26 -6.67 3.80
N GLY A 53 6.98 -6.36 3.87
CA GLY A 53 6.20 -6.35 5.11
C GLY A 53 5.88 -7.74 5.66
N LEU A 54 6.08 -8.80 4.86
CA LEU A 54 5.78 -10.18 5.23
C LEU A 54 6.89 -11.13 4.76
N HIS A 55 7.06 -12.26 5.47
CA HIS A 55 8.06 -13.29 5.17
C HIS A 55 7.75 -14.14 3.91
N ASN A 56 6.83 -13.70 3.05
CA ASN A 56 6.35 -14.44 1.87
C ASN A 56 6.56 -13.68 0.55
N ALA A 57 7.49 -12.72 0.54
CA ALA A 57 7.90 -11.99 -0.66
C ALA A 57 8.21 -12.90 -1.86
N HIS A 58 8.76 -14.09 -1.60
CA HIS A 58 9.06 -15.08 -2.64
C HIS A 58 7.79 -15.62 -3.31
N LEU A 59 6.76 -15.99 -2.54
CA LEU A 59 5.46 -16.44 -3.08
C LEU A 59 4.76 -15.34 -3.88
N ILE A 60 4.82 -14.10 -3.40
CA ILE A 60 4.26 -12.95 -4.13
C ILE A 60 4.93 -12.79 -5.50
N ARG A 61 6.26 -12.97 -5.58
CA ARG A 61 7.01 -12.90 -6.85
C ARG A 61 6.70 -14.04 -7.81
N GLU A 62 6.28 -15.20 -7.32
CA GLU A 62 5.87 -16.33 -8.17
C GLU A 62 4.52 -16.07 -8.85
N VAL A 63 3.62 -15.33 -8.20
CA VAL A 63 2.28 -15.03 -8.73
C VAL A 63 2.25 -13.78 -9.60
N LEU A 64 3.11 -12.79 -9.31
CA LEU A 64 3.12 -11.53 -10.06
C LEU A 64 3.97 -11.58 -11.33
N PRO A 65 3.58 -10.85 -12.39
CA PRO A 65 4.44 -10.62 -13.54
C PRO A 65 5.80 -10.07 -13.14
N ARG A 66 6.87 -10.60 -13.76
CA ARG A 66 8.25 -10.14 -13.49
C ARG A 66 8.45 -8.65 -13.75
N THR A 67 7.67 -8.05 -14.65
CA THR A 67 7.69 -6.61 -14.93
C THR A 67 7.33 -5.75 -13.71
N LEU A 68 6.60 -6.30 -12.73
CA LEU A 68 6.22 -5.60 -11.50
C LEU A 68 7.18 -5.87 -10.33
N THR A 69 8.03 -6.88 -10.42
CA THR A 69 8.90 -7.32 -9.32
C THR A 69 10.39 -7.29 -9.65
N ALA A 70 10.74 -6.99 -10.90
CA ALA A 70 12.12 -6.84 -11.33
C ALA A 70 12.80 -5.68 -10.56
N PRO A 71 14.03 -5.87 -10.05
CA PRO A 71 14.79 -4.79 -9.44
C PRO A 71 14.98 -3.65 -10.44
N VAL A 72 14.65 -2.43 -10.03
CA VAL A 72 14.96 -1.21 -10.79
C VAL A 72 16.23 -0.60 -10.21
N PRO A 73 17.25 -0.31 -11.05
CA PRO A 73 18.45 0.38 -10.58
C PRO A 73 18.07 1.73 -9.95
N TYR A 74 18.45 1.94 -8.68
CA TYR A 74 18.24 3.23 -8.01
C TYR A 74 19.14 4.32 -8.59
N LEU A 75 20.37 3.95 -8.98
CA LEU A 75 21.33 4.83 -9.63
C LEU A 75 21.69 4.26 -11.02
N PRO A 76 21.77 5.10 -12.07
CA PRO A 76 22.20 4.67 -13.40
C PRO A 76 23.64 4.16 -13.38
N ASP A 77 24.52 4.83 -12.65
CA ASP A 77 25.91 4.44 -12.44
C ASP A 77 26.30 4.64 -10.98
N ARG A 78 26.29 3.53 -10.25
CA ARG A 78 26.71 3.46 -8.85
C ARG A 78 28.14 3.95 -8.63
N VAL A 79 29.04 3.76 -9.59
CA VAL A 79 30.47 4.09 -9.44
C VAL A 79 30.68 5.59 -9.46
N SER A 80 29.95 6.32 -10.30
CA SER A 80 30.04 7.79 -10.39
C SER A 80 29.48 8.54 -9.16
N SER A 81 28.65 7.88 -8.34
CA SER A 81 27.94 8.48 -7.20
C SER A 81 28.57 8.17 -5.84
N HIS A 82 29.77 7.58 -5.83
CA HIS A 82 30.56 7.23 -4.65
C HIS A 82 31.79 8.14 -4.52
#